data_AF-A0A851MWG4-F1
#
_entry.id   AF-A0A851MWG4-F1
#
_cell.length_a   1.000
_cell.length_b   1.000
_cell.length_c   1.000
_cell.angle_alpha   90.00
_cell.angle_beta   90.00
_cell.angle_gamma   90.00
#
_symmetry.space_group_name_H-M   'P 1'
#
loop_
_entity.id
_entity.type
_entity.pdbx_description
1 polymer ?
#
loop_
_entity_poly.entity_id
_entity_poly.type
_entity_poly.pdbx_seq_one_letter_code
_entity_poly.pdbx_strand_id
1 'polypeptide(L)'
;FRSLVLVLVLALTVRSSPHGKVVHPQPSKDGASVRLSEDCLNQNDLKFPTTVKVDIHISKSHHAFRMVHDVRNRSLAPWDFRLDKDPNRFPEVIADAQCRLSGCVNSLGQEDHSLNSVPIKQEILVLRRERQGCRPTFRLEKKVITVGCTCVTPVIHHQA
;
A
#
# COMPACT_ATOMS: atom_id res chain seq x y z
N PHE A 1 70.16 -24.99 52.75
CA PHE A 1 69.91 -24.27 51.49
C PHE A 1 69.42 -22.85 51.83
N ARG A 2 70.32 -21.96 52.26
CA ARG A 2 70.84 -20.79 51.52
C ARG A 2 69.76 -19.90 50.87
N SER A 3 69.49 -18.82 51.62
CA SER A 3 68.98 -17.49 51.25
C SER A 3 69.21 -17.06 49.78
N LEU A 4 68.24 -16.34 49.20
CA LEU A 4 68.41 -14.94 48.74
C LEU A 4 67.15 -14.44 48.01
N VAL A 5 66.63 -13.31 48.50
CA VAL A 5 65.59 -12.47 47.87
C VAL A 5 66.19 -11.79 46.64
N LEU A 6 65.46 -11.73 45.52
CA LEU A 6 65.76 -10.84 44.40
C LEU A 6 64.47 -10.27 43.81
N VAL A 7 64.25 -9.00 44.13
CA VAL A 7 63.23 -8.12 43.56
C VAL A 7 63.78 -7.54 42.25
N LEU A 8 63.09 -7.74 41.14
CA LEU A 8 63.41 -7.08 39.87
C LEU A 8 62.46 -5.91 39.63
N VAL A 9 62.94 -4.71 39.95
CA VAL A 9 62.35 -3.43 39.54
C VAL A 9 62.93 -3.07 38.17
N LEU A 10 62.11 -3.06 37.13
CA LEU A 10 62.47 -2.49 35.83
C LEU A 10 61.96 -1.05 35.77
N ALA A 11 62.85 -0.10 36.03
CA ALA A 11 62.66 1.30 35.68
C ALA A 11 63.17 1.50 34.24
N LEU A 12 62.26 1.85 33.32
CA LEU A 12 62.63 2.41 32.02
C LEU A 12 62.19 3.87 31.99
N THR A 13 63.18 4.76 32.10
CA THR A 13 63.06 6.18 31.86
C THR A 13 63.32 6.47 30.38
N VAL A 14 62.37 7.06 29.65
CA VAL A 14 62.66 7.89 28.47
C VAL A 14 61.75 9.12 28.48
N ARG A 15 62.36 10.30 28.34
CA ARG A 15 61.74 11.63 28.29
C ARG A 15 61.30 12.00 26.86
N SER A 16 60.13 12.67 26.81
CA SER A 16 59.67 13.78 25.94
C SER A 16 59.56 13.66 24.42
N SER A 17 58.34 13.92 23.90
CA SER A 17 58.02 15.10 23.06
C SER A 17 56.49 15.23 22.84
N PRO A 18 55.84 16.39 23.05
CA PRO A 18 54.42 16.57 22.80
C PRO A 18 54.19 17.01 21.34
N HIS A 19 53.41 16.25 20.59
CA HIS A 19 52.80 16.73 19.35
C HIS A 19 51.29 16.60 19.47
N GLY A 20 50.65 17.73 19.74
CA GLY A 20 49.20 17.86 19.76
C GLY A 20 48.63 17.56 18.37
N LYS A 21 47.63 16.68 18.31
CA LYS A 21 46.76 16.56 17.14
C LYS A 21 45.54 17.46 17.36
N VAL A 22 45.41 18.44 16.49
CA VAL A 22 44.20 19.26 16.34
C VAL A 22 43.06 18.33 15.92
N VAL A 23 42.04 18.21 16.76
CA VAL A 23 40.77 17.59 16.41
C VAL A 23 40.01 18.57 15.54
N HIS A 24 39.92 18.30 14.24
CA HIS A 24 38.99 19.00 13.37
C HIS A 24 37.55 18.56 13.72
N PRO A 25 36.60 19.50 13.91
CA PRO A 25 35.20 19.15 14.13
C PRO A 25 34.62 18.51 12.85
N GLN A 26 34.09 17.30 13.00
CA GLN A 26 33.34 16.60 11.96
C GLN A 26 31.95 17.25 11.83
N PRO A 27 31.51 17.70 10.63
CA PRO A 27 30.21 18.35 10.49
C PRO A 27 29.07 17.36 10.72
N SER A 28 28.20 17.69 11.69
CA SER A 28 26.95 16.98 11.98
C SER A 28 26.04 16.96 10.76
N LYS A 29 25.67 15.76 10.33
CA LYS A 29 24.83 15.45 9.15
C LYS A 29 23.34 15.69 9.42
N ASP A 30 23.00 16.65 10.28
CA ASP A 30 21.61 16.97 10.68
C ASP A 30 21.04 18.18 9.94
N GLY A 31 21.86 18.92 9.18
CA GLY A 31 21.43 20.12 8.47
C GLY A 31 20.68 19.89 7.15
N ALA A 32 20.73 18.68 6.59
CA ALA A 32 20.10 18.38 5.29
C ALA A 32 18.60 18.09 5.40
N SER A 33 18.15 17.55 6.53
CA SER A 33 16.74 17.21 6.77
C SER A 33 15.88 18.44 7.07
N VAL A 34 16.46 19.46 7.71
CA VAL A 34 15.72 20.66 8.16
C VAL A 34 15.42 21.59 6.99
N ARG A 35 16.35 21.73 6.05
CA ARG A 35 16.23 22.66 4.89
C ARG A 35 15.25 22.19 3.80
N LEU A 36 14.98 20.89 3.70
CA LEU A 36 14.02 20.34 2.73
C LEU A 36 12.55 20.66 3.08
N SER A 37 12.29 21.14 4.30
CA SER A 37 10.95 21.41 4.81
C SER A 37 10.45 22.83 4.49
N GLU A 38 11.38 23.79 4.35
CA GLU A 38 11.07 25.23 4.24
C GLU A 38 10.63 25.67 2.83
N ASP A 39 11.01 24.95 1.76
CA ASP A 39 10.67 25.29 0.36
C ASP A 39 9.26 24.82 -0.09
N CYS A 40 8.44 24.27 0.82
CA CYS A 40 7.17 23.62 0.47
C CYS A 40 5.90 24.42 0.75
N LEU A 41 6.02 25.68 1.16
CA LEU A 41 4.84 26.48 1.53
C LEU A 41 4.49 27.44 0.41
N ASN A 42 3.30 27.28 -0.17
CA ASN A 42 2.29 28.33 -0.31
C ASN A 42 1.13 27.82 -1.17
N GLN A 43 -0.10 27.83 -0.64
CA GLN A 43 -1.27 28.00 -1.48
C GLN A 43 -2.33 28.82 -0.77
N ASN A 44 -2.65 29.95 -1.41
CA ASN A 44 -3.55 31.02 -0.97
C ASN A 44 -5.02 30.55 -0.95
N ASP A 45 -5.81 31.22 -0.11
CA ASP A 45 -7.23 31.00 0.14
C ASP A 45 -8.10 30.98 -1.13
N LEU A 46 -8.48 29.78 -1.56
CA LEU A 46 -9.52 29.55 -2.56
C LEU A 46 -10.87 29.33 -1.85
N LYS A 47 -11.95 29.86 -2.44
CA LYS A 47 -13.35 29.82 -1.93
C LYS A 47 -13.89 28.40 -1.66
N PHE A 48 -13.16 27.37 -2.11
CA PHE A 48 -13.31 25.96 -1.78
C PHE A 48 -11.91 25.35 -1.69
N PRO A 49 -11.60 24.48 -0.71
CA PRO A 49 -10.28 23.88 -0.62
C PRO A 49 -10.01 22.98 -1.82
N THR A 50 -8.95 23.25 -2.58
CA THR A 50 -8.45 22.37 -3.65
C THR A 50 -7.74 21.14 -3.11
N THR A 51 -7.36 21.17 -1.83
CA THR A 51 -6.67 20.09 -1.13
C THR A 51 -7.30 19.89 0.25
N VAL A 52 -7.44 18.63 0.67
CA VAL A 52 -7.95 18.27 1.99
C VAL A 52 -6.87 17.51 2.77
N LYS A 53 -6.69 17.87 4.04
CA LYS A 53 -5.81 17.11 4.93
C LYS A 53 -6.56 15.88 5.42
N VAL A 54 -6.11 14.71 4.99
CA VAL A 54 -6.67 13.42 5.44
C VAL A 54 -5.76 12.86 6.53
N ASP A 55 -6.31 12.59 7.71
CA ASP A 55 -5.62 11.77 8.70
C ASP A 55 -5.81 10.29 8.34
N ILE A 56 -4.73 9.63 7.95
CA ILE A 56 -4.75 8.26 7.43
C ILE A 56 -4.62 7.28 8.61
N HIS A 57 -5.51 7.40 9.60
CA HIS A 57 -5.67 6.37 10.61
C HIS A 57 -6.64 5.30 10.09
N ILE A 58 -6.19 4.52 9.10
CA ILE A 58 -6.99 3.44 8.52
C ILE A 58 -6.98 2.29 9.52
N SER A 59 -7.98 2.28 10.40
CA SER A 59 -8.32 1.14 11.22
C SER A 59 -8.46 -0.06 10.29
N LYS A 60 -7.52 -1.01 10.36
CA LYS A 60 -7.68 -2.30 9.68
C LYS A 60 -8.88 -2.97 10.34
N SER A 61 -10.08 -2.79 9.79
CA SER A 61 -11.18 -3.68 10.15
C SER A 61 -10.77 -5.05 9.63
N HIS A 62 -10.27 -5.89 10.53
CA HIS A 62 -9.88 -7.27 10.27
C HIS A 62 -11.07 -8.15 9.84
N HIS A 63 -12.24 -7.56 9.56
CA HIS A 63 -13.14 -8.02 8.52
C HIS A 63 -12.48 -7.89 7.14
N ALA A 64 -11.26 -8.42 7.00
CA ALA A 64 -10.77 -8.89 5.72
C ALA A 64 -11.92 -9.64 5.08
N PHE A 65 -12.21 -9.30 3.82
CA PHE A 65 -13.22 -9.84 2.94
C PHE A 65 -13.23 -11.38 2.88
N ARG A 66 -13.53 -12.03 4.01
CA ARG A 66 -14.09 -13.36 4.12
C ARG A 66 -15.56 -13.27 3.66
N MET A 67 -15.82 -12.57 2.55
CA MET A 67 -16.89 -13.04 1.69
C MET A 67 -16.49 -14.48 1.40
N VAL A 68 -17.28 -15.36 2.01
CA VAL A 68 -17.03 -16.79 2.11
C VAL A 68 -16.58 -17.22 0.72
N HIS A 69 -15.32 -17.65 0.54
CA HIS A 69 -14.81 -18.06 -0.78
C HIS A 69 -15.74 -19.06 -1.49
N ASP A 70 -16.52 -19.76 -0.67
CA ASP A 70 -17.73 -20.51 -0.94
C ASP A 70 -18.75 -19.83 -1.89
N VAL A 71 -19.14 -18.56 -1.71
CA VAL A 71 -20.20 -17.91 -2.52
C VAL A 71 -19.80 -17.86 -4.00
N ARG A 72 -18.56 -17.47 -4.29
CA ARG A 72 -18.04 -17.38 -5.65
C ARG A 72 -18.13 -18.71 -6.41
N ASN A 73 -17.87 -19.81 -5.71
CA ASN A 73 -17.88 -21.16 -6.30
C ASN A 73 -19.26 -21.82 -6.27
N ARG A 74 -20.15 -21.43 -5.36
CA ARG A 74 -21.52 -21.96 -5.24
C ARG A 74 -22.59 -21.13 -5.95
N SER A 75 -22.22 -19.96 -6.45
CA SER A 75 -23.12 -19.12 -7.27
C SER A 75 -23.53 -19.88 -8.53
N LEU A 76 -24.77 -19.68 -8.96
CA LEU A 76 -25.24 -20.11 -10.28
C LEU A 76 -24.50 -19.36 -11.40
N ALA A 77 -24.00 -18.16 -11.12
CA ALA A 77 -23.11 -17.40 -12.01
C ALA A 77 -21.73 -17.33 -11.35
N PRO A 78 -20.88 -18.36 -11.44
CA PRO A 78 -19.60 -18.40 -10.75
C PRO A 78 -18.58 -17.41 -11.38
N TRP A 79 -17.63 -16.94 -10.57
CA TRP A 79 -16.60 -16.00 -11.03
C TRP A 79 -15.20 -16.37 -10.52
N ASP A 80 -14.18 -15.75 -11.10
CA ASP A 80 -12.81 -15.69 -10.56
C ASP A 80 -12.43 -14.24 -10.25
N PHE A 81 -11.37 -14.06 -9.47
CA PHE A 81 -10.84 -12.71 -9.20
C PHE A 81 -9.56 -12.50 -9.99
N ARG A 82 -9.51 -11.40 -10.74
CA ARG A 82 -8.28 -10.82 -11.27
C ARG A 82 -7.77 -9.78 -10.28
N LEU A 83 -6.51 -9.89 -9.88
CA LEU A 83 -5.89 -8.94 -8.98
C LEU A 83 -5.30 -7.76 -9.78
N ASP A 84 -5.91 -6.59 -9.63
CA ASP A 84 -5.40 -5.30 -10.13
C ASP A 84 -4.45 -4.72 -9.07
N LYS A 85 -3.15 -4.75 -9.35
CA LYS A 85 -2.10 -4.24 -8.47
C LYS A 85 -1.51 -2.94 -9.03
N ASP A 86 -1.55 -1.87 -8.24
CA ASP A 86 -0.96 -0.58 -8.57
C ASP A 86 -0.20 -0.02 -7.35
N PRO A 87 1.14 0.00 -7.35
CA PRO A 87 1.95 0.44 -6.21
C PRO A 87 1.81 1.93 -5.91
N ASN A 88 1.22 2.72 -6.82
CA ASN A 88 0.96 4.14 -6.64
C ASN A 88 -0.48 4.41 -6.21
N ARG A 89 -1.26 3.39 -5.83
CA ARG A 89 -2.66 3.51 -5.43
C ARG A 89 -2.90 2.94 -4.04
N PHE A 90 -3.85 3.50 -3.31
CA PHE A 90 -4.46 2.87 -2.14
C PHE A 90 -5.96 2.60 -2.39
N PRO A 91 -6.45 1.36 -2.17
CA PRO A 91 -5.67 0.16 -1.86
C PRO A 91 -4.79 -0.26 -3.05
N GLU A 92 -3.60 -0.80 -2.75
CA GLU A 92 -2.62 -1.23 -3.76
C GLU A 92 -3.17 -2.37 -4.62
N VAL A 93 -3.82 -3.34 -3.97
CA VAL A 93 -4.43 -4.50 -4.63
C VAL A 93 -5.95 -4.40 -4.56
N ILE A 94 -6.59 -4.54 -5.71
CA ILE A 94 -8.04 -4.61 -5.86
C ILE A 94 -8.37 -5.95 -6.53
N ALA A 95 -9.28 -6.72 -5.96
CA ALA A 95 -9.81 -7.93 -6.59
C ALA A 95 -11.01 -7.56 -7.46
N ASP A 96 -10.90 -7.83 -8.76
CA ASP A 96 -11.93 -7.53 -9.76
C ASP A 96 -12.49 -8.86 -10.29
N ALA A 97 -13.79 -9.07 -10.11
CA ALA A 97 -14.45 -10.32 -10.48
C ALA A 97 -14.61 -10.48 -12.00
N GLN A 98 -14.49 -11.72 -12.47
CA GLN A 98 -14.74 -12.12 -13.86
C GLN A 98 -15.64 -13.33 -13.89
N CYS A 99 -16.80 -13.23 -14.55
CA CYS A 99 -17.71 -14.36 -14.68
C CYS A 99 -17.04 -15.47 -15.48
N ARG A 100 -17.14 -16.71 -14.99
CA ARG A 100 -16.51 -17.88 -15.65
C ARG A 100 -17.28 -18.33 -16.88
N LEU A 101 -18.59 -18.11 -16.88
CA LEU A 101 -19.54 -18.60 -17.88
C LEU A 101 -20.30 -17.42 -18.47
N SER A 102 -20.83 -17.61 -19.69
CA SER A 102 -21.78 -16.65 -20.28
C SER A 102 -23.21 -16.97 -19.86
N GLY A 103 -23.56 -18.26 -19.74
CA GLY A 103 -24.80 -18.75 -19.13
C GLY A 103 -24.71 -18.91 -17.62
N CYS A 104 -25.72 -19.54 -17.01
CA CYS A 104 -25.73 -19.87 -15.58
C CYS A 104 -25.68 -21.37 -15.35
N VAL A 105 -25.25 -21.82 -14.18
CA VAL A 105 -25.25 -23.22 -13.78
C VAL A 105 -26.64 -23.61 -13.26
N ASN A 106 -27.19 -24.72 -13.76
CA ASN A 106 -28.45 -25.29 -13.29
C ASN A 106 -28.26 -26.29 -12.13
N SER A 107 -29.34 -26.89 -11.63
CA SER A 107 -29.30 -27.84 -10.51
C SER A 107 -28.52 -29.14 -10.82
N LEU A 108 -28.28 -29.45 -12.10
CA LEU A 108 -27.48 -30.60 -12.53
C LEU A 108 -25.99 -30.25 -12.68
N GLY A 109 -25.61 -28.99 -12.44
CA GLY A 109 -24.24 -28.52 -12.62
C GLY A 109 -23.87 -28.21 -14.08
N GLN A 110 -24.86 -28.13 -14.98
CA GLN A 110 -24.65 -27.84 -16.39
C GLN A 110 -24.91 -26.36 -16.69
N GLU A 111 -24.26 -25.83 -17.73
CA GLU A 111 -24.52 -24.47 -18.19
C GLU A 111 -25.86 -24.40 -18.93
N ASP A 112 -26.72 -23.50 -18.47
CA ASP A 112 -27.99 -23.11 -19.05
C ASP A 112 -27.82 -21.76 -19.75
N HIS A 113 -27.82 -21.81 -21.09
CA HIS A 113 -27.70 -20.65 -21.97
C HIS A 113 -29.02 -19.87 -22.14
N SER A 114 -30.12 -20.31 -21.53
CA SER A 114 -31.36 -19.52 -21.47
C SER A 114 -31.29 -18.38 -20.45
N LEU A 115 -30.25 -18.37 -19.61
CA LEU A 115 -29.94 -17.34 -18.62
C LEU A 115 -28.58 -16.72 -18.94
N ASN A 116 -28.28 -15.56 -18.34
CA ASN A 116 -26.99 -14.89 -18.51
C ASN A 116 -26.29 -14.67 -17.17
N SER A 117 -25.00 -15.00 -17.12
CA SER A 117 -24.09 -14.54 -16.08
C SER A 117 -23.64 -13.11 -16.38
N VAL A 118 -23.99 -12.17 -15.52
CA VAL A 118 -23.66 -10.75 -15.70
C VAL A 118 -22.85 -10.19 -14.52
N PRO A 119 -21.86 -9.31 -14.77
CA PRO A 119 -21.04 -8.72 -13.73
C PRO A 119 -21.82 -7.67 -12.91
N ILE A 120 -21.71 -7.74 -11.58
CA ILE A 120 -22.19 -6.69 -10.67
C ILE A 120 -21.06 -5.66 -10.48
N LYS A 121 -21.32 -4.42 -10.89
CA LYS A 121 -20.35 -3.32 -10.81
C LYS A 121 -20.60 -2.44 -9.60
N GLN A 122 -19.52 -1.92 -9.02
CA GLN A 122 -19.52 -0.98 -7.90
C GLN A 122 -18.53 0.14 -8.16
N GLU A 123 -18.93 1.39 -7.90
CA GLU A 123 -18.01 2.52 -7.84
C GLU A 123 -17.36 2.57 -6.45
N ILE A 124 -16.03 2.62 -6.41
CA ILE A 124 -15.23 2.78 -5.20
C ILE A 124 -14.31 4.00 -5.32
N LEU A 125 -13.90 4.52 -4.16
CA LEU A 125 -12.90 5.57 -4.07
C LEU A 125 -11.51 4.95 -3.91
N VAL A 126 -10.54 5.47 -4.64
CA VAL A 126 -9.12 5.11 -4.52
C VAL A 126 -8.27 6.37 -4.40
N LEU A 127 -7.18 6.28 -3.65
CA LEU A 127 -6.21 7.37 -3.56
C LEU A 127 -5.04 7.06 -4.47
N ARG A 128 -4.71 7.96 -5.40
CA ARG A 128 -3.54 7.84 -6.27
C ARG A 128 -2.44 8.78 -5.81
N ARG A 129 -1.24 8.25 -5.63
CA ARG A 129 -0.05 9.01 -5.28
C ARG A 129 0.44 9.76 -6.51
N GLU A 130 0.60 11.06 -6.37
CA GLU A 130 1.21 11.94 -7.37
C GLU A 130 2.58 12.42 -6.85
N ARG A 131 3.53 12.60 -7.77
CA ARG A 131 4.84 13.19 -7.46
C ARG A 131 4.83 14.64 -7.92
N GLN A 132 4.28 15.53 -7.10
CA GLN A 132 4.36 16.97 -7.32
C GLN A 132 5.10 17.62 -6.15
N GLY A 133 6.17 18.35 -6.45
CA GLY A 133 6.98 19.03 -5.42
C GLY A 133 7.72 18.08 -4.48
N CYS A 134 8.02 18.53 -3.25
CA CYS A 134 8.86 17.80 -2.31
C CYS A 134 8.10 16.81 -1.41
N ARG A 135 6.76 16.87 -1.39
CA ARG A 135 5.91 15.97 -0.57
C ARG A 135 5.01 15.14 -1.48
N PRO A 136 4.81 13.84 -1.20
CA PRO A 136 3.86 13.03 -1.95
C PRO A 136 2.45 13.59 -1.74
N THR A 137 1.81 13.99 -2.83
CA THR A 137 0.40 14.40 -2.85
C THR A 137 -0.46 13.19 -3.23
N PHE A 138 -1.73 13.22 -2.82
CA PHE A 138 -2.70 12.19 -3.19
C PHE A 138 -3.89 12.83 -3.88
N ARG A 139 -4.30 12.21 -4.98
CA ARG A 139 -5.53 12.53 -5.69
C ARG A 139 -6.59 11.48 -5.37
N LEU A 140 -7.80 11.92 -5.07
CA LEU A 140 -8.95 11.03 -4.95
C LEU A 140 -9.50 10.73 -6.34
N GLU A 141 -9.66 9.44 -6.67
CA GLU A 141 -10.19 8.96 -7.94
C GLU A 141 -11.38 8.02 -7.69
N LYS A 142 -12.32 8.03 -8.64
CA LYS A 142 -13.41 7.05 -8.71
C LYS A 142 -12.99 5.91 -9.62
N LYS A 143 -13.20 4.68 -9.17
CA LYS A 143 -12.93 3.46 -9.96
C LYS A 143 -14.14 2.55 -9.91
N VAL A 144 -14.58 2.10 -11.08
CA VAL A 144 -15.59 1.04 -11.18
C VAL A 144 -14.89 -0.31 -11.12
N ILE A 145 -15.35 -1.20 -10.25
CA ILE A 145 -14.87 -2.57 -10.09
C ILE A 145 -16.03 -3.55 -10.24
N THR A 146 -15.73 -4.80 -10.57
CA THR A 146 -16.69 -5.89 -10.51
C THR A 146 -16.54 -6.62 -9.18
N VAL A 147 -17.62 -6.71 -8.40
CA VAL A 147 -17.58 -7.34 -7.07
C VAL A 147 -17.96 -8.82 -7.10
N GLY A 148 -18.68 -9.24 -8.15
CA GLY A 148 -19.13 -10.61 -8.36
C GLY A 148 -19.98 -10.71 -9.62
N CYS A 149 -20.60 -11.87 -9.83
CA CYS A 149 -21.53 -12.10 -10.93
C CYS A 149 -22.89 -12.55 -10.39
N THR A 150 -23.93 -12.28 -11.17
CA THR A 150 -25.30 -12.72 -10.88
C THR A 150 -25.91 -13.36 -12.11
N CYS A 151 -26.90 -14.21 -11.89
CA CYS A 151 -27.67 -14.84 -12.94
C CYS A 151 -28.94 -14.04 -13.22
N VAL A 152 -29.21 -13.74 -14.50
CA VAL A 152 -30.39 -12.97 -14.92
C VAL A 152 -31.09 -13.64 -16.09
N THR A 153 -32.40 -13.43 -16.20
CA THR A 153 -33.17 -13.78 -17.39
C THR A 153 -32.85 -12.78 -18.52
N PRO A 154 -32.76 -13.23 -19.79
CA PRO A 154 -32.62 -12.35 -20.94
C PRO A 154 -33.77 -11.34 -21.04
N VAL A 155 -33.49 -10.16 -21.60
CA VAL A 155 -34.54 -9.17 -21.90
C VAL A 155 -35.33 -9.66 -23.11
N ILE A 156 -36.58 -10.05 -22.88
CA ILE A 156 -37.51 -10.41 -23.96
C ILE A 156 -38.12 -9.12 -24.50
N HIS A 157 -37.71 -8.71 -25.70
CA HIS A 157 -38.41 -7.65 -26.43
C HIS A 157 -39.66 -8.24 -27.08
N HIS A 158 -40.83 -8.01 -26.49
CA HIS A 158 -42.08 -8.22 -27.21
C HIS A 158 -42.17 -7.16 -28.32
N GLN A 159 -42.11 -7.60 -29.58
CA GLN A 159 -42.52 -6.76 -30.71
C GLN A 159 -44.04 -6.61 -30.62
N ALA A 160 -44.50 -5.40 -30.31
CA ALA A 160 -45.89 -5.01 -30.39
C ALA A 160 -46.28 -4.72 -31.85
#